data_AF-A0A2G8K8V7-F1
#
_entry.id   AF-A0A2G8K8V7-F1
#
_cell.length_a   1.000
_cell.length_b   1.000
_cell.length_c   1.000
_cell.angle_alpha   90.00
_cell.angle_beta   90.00
_cell.angle_gamma   90.00
#
_symmetry.space_group_name_H-M   'P 1'
#
loop_
_entity.id
_entity.type
_entity.pdbx_description
1 polymer ?
#
loop_
_entity_poly.entity_id
_entity_poly.type
_entity_poly.pdbx_seq_one_letter_code
_entity_poly.pdbx_strand_id
1 'polypeptide(L)'
;MLQSADDDMRNRIGQIVCHACKLMKGDVHKCIETIVTSNSEVTADQVVVPILEYLETNVKTLHSLVVDNNFKRILGELWLLVMEELQAMVDVQKMNLHENTDCVRRIMDAIKILQTFFSADGNGLDADMIHGDGYSHLRMQLENFLIPTPELIQNFYQAKLLEQEEMEGEPLGNISIRCLYVKKSQSLSVQVMNASNLKPLDSNGQSDPYVKVQLKPSHLFPDVSSKSTRVEKATLHPLFDETFTFELPADQCLTPGACIQFRVLDKDVLGSDLEGEAFLSLNEVVGLKEKFKGQMDELSLQSLQLMPALDQEEAVQILDTISYRHSDKEAQGFWKGWTKRHKQKPR
;
A
#
# COMPACT_ATOMS: atom_id res chain seq x y z
N MET A 1 6.40 -43.75 23.61
CA MET A 1 4.94 -43.93 23.82
C MET A 1 4.28 -42.72 24.48
N LEU A 2 4.84 -42.11 25.53
CA LEU A 2 4.24 -40.93 26.19
C LEU A 2 4.14 -39.68 25.30
N GLN A 3 5.16 -39.36 24.48
CA GLN A 3 5.08 -38.23 23.52
C GLN A 3 3.97 -38.40 22.47
N SER A 4 3.76 -39.62 21.98
CA SER A 4 2.73 -39.91 20.98
C SER A 4 1.31 -39.80 21.52
N ALA A 5 1.07 -40.11 22.79
CA ALA A 5 -0.24 -39.95 23.43
C ALA A 5 -0.55 -38.47 23.75
N ASP A 6 0.48 -37.70 24.11
CA ASP A 6 0.37 -36.27 24.37
C ASP A 6 0.11 -35.48 23.07
N ASP A 7 0.76 -35.85 21.97
CA ASP A 7 0.49 -35.28 20.65
C ASP A 7 -0.90 -35.64 20.11
N ASP A 8 -1.39 -36.85 20.39
CA ASP A 8 -2.73 -37.29 19.98
C ASP A 8 -3.84 -36.59 20.79
N MET A 9 -3.62 -36.35 22.10
CA MET A 9 -4.50 -35.50 22.92
C MET A 9 -4.48 -34.05 22.44
N ARG A 10 -3.30 -33.48 22.13
CA ARG A 10 -3.18 -32.12 21.58
C ARG A 10 -3.95 -31.97 20.27
N ASN A 11 -3.84 -32.95 19.36
CA ASN A 11 -4.55 -32.94 18.09
C ASN A 11 -6.07 -33.05 18.27
N ARG A 12 -6.54 -33.90 19.20
CA ARG A 12 -7.97 -34.00 19.54
C ARG A 12 -8.53 -32.73 20.18
N ILE A 13 -7.77 -32.09 21.07
CA ILE A 13 -8.14 -30.80 21.66
C ILE A 13 -8.20 -29.74 20.56
N GLY A 14 -7.22 -29.69 19.65
CA GLY A 14 -7.26 -28.80 18.48
C GLY A 14 -8.49 -29.00 17.60
N GLN A 15 -8.91 -30.25 17.35
CA GLN A 15 -10.13 -30.54 16.59
C GLN A 15 -11.41 -30.10 17.29
N ILE A 16 -11.52 -30.30 18.61
CA ILE A 16 -12.67 -29.85 19.40
C ILE A 16 -12.75 -28.32 19.41
N VAL A 17 -11.60 -27.65 19.53
CA VAL A 17 -11.50 -26.18 19.51
C VAL A 17 -11.87 -25.62 18.15
N CYS A 18 -11.37 -26.20 17.07
CA CYS A 18 -11.74 -25.81 15.71
C CYS A 18 -13.24 -26.02 15.47
N HIS A 19 -13.82 -27.09 16.02
CA HIS A 19 -15.27 -27.31 15.95
C HIS A 19 -16.06 -26.29 16.77
N ALA A 20 -15.61 -25.96 17.99
CA ALA A 20 -16.22 -24.92 18.82
C ALA A 20 -16.17 -23.54 18.14
N CYS A 21 -15.02 -23.15 17.59
CA CYS A 21 -14.87 -21.90 16.83
C CYS A 21 -15.83 -21.84 15.63
N LYS A 22 -16.03 -22.95 14.91
CA LYS A 22 -17.01 -23.03 13.81
C LYS A 22 -18.45 -22.82 14.28
N LEU A 23 -18.80 -23.34 15.45
CA LEU A 23 -20.14 -23.13 16.03
C LEU A 23 -20.31 -21.68 16.51
N MET A 24 -19.25 -21.08 17.05
CA MET A 24 -19.26 -19.69 17.54
C MET A 24 -19.29 -18.65 16.41
N LYS A 25 -18.79 -18.99 15.21
CA LYS A 25 -18.69 -18.11 14.04
C LYS A 25 -19.97 -17.30 13.79
N GLY A 26 -21.12 -17.98 13.76
CA GLY A 26 -22.41 -17.33 13.45
C GLY A 26 -22.89 -16.33 14.51
N ASP A 27 -22.54 -16.51 15.78
CA ASP A 27 -22.91 -15.57 16.84
C ASP A 27 -21.90 -14.43 16.96
N VAL A 28 -20.60 -14.73 16.80
CA VAL A 28 -19.54 -13.71 16.67
C VAL A 28 -19.85 -12.77 15.50
N HIS A 29 -20.28 -13.31 14.37
CA HIS A 29 -20.73 -12.54 13.20
C HIS A 29 -21.83 -11.54 13.54
N LYS A 30 -22.90 -11.98 14.22
CA LYS A 30 -24.02 -11.10 14.62
C LYS A 30 -23.59 -10.00 15.59
N CYS A 31 -22.70 -10.32 16.53
CA CYS A 31 -22.17 -9.33 17.45
C CYS A 31 -21.33 -8.28 16.70
N ILE A 32 -20.49 -8.71 15.75
CA ILE A 32 -19.69 -7.79 14.92
C ILE A 32 -20.58 -6.99 13.97
N GLU A 33 -21.65 -7.58 13.43
CA GLU A 33 -22.64 -6.88 12.61
C GLU A 33 -23.19 -5.68 13.37
N THR A 34 -23.45 -5.84 14.66
CA THR A 34 -23.91 -4.75 15.53
C THR A 34 -22.87 -3.64 15.62
N ILE A 35 -21.58 -3.96 15.72
CA ILE A 35 -20.48 -2.97 15.75
C ILE A 35 -20.44 -2.14 14.45
N VAL A 36 -20.61 -2.79 13.31
CA VAL A 36 -20.49 -2.13 12.00
C VAL A 36 -21.76 -1.38 11.60
N THR A 37 -22.95 -1.90 11.92
CA THR A 37 -24.24 -1.37 11.45
C THR A 37 -24.90 -0.36 12.39
N SER A 38 -24.41 -0.24 13.63
CA SER A 38 -24.98 0.70 14.62
C SER A 38 -24.89 2.16 14.18
N ASN A 39 -25.80 3.00 14.70
CA ASN A 39 -25.81 4.44 14.44
C ASN A 39 -24.53 5.14 14.94
N SER A 40 -24.14 6.27 14.34
CA SER A 40 -22.94 7.05 14.71
C SER A 40 -22.99 7.62 16.13
N GLU A 41 -24.18 7.75 16.72
CA GLU A 41 -24.34 8.20 18.11
C GLU A 41 -23.90 7.15 19.15
N VAL A 42 -23.76 5.88 18.75
CA VAL A 42 -23.40 4.79 19.66
C VAL A 42 -21.88 4.67 19.76
N THR A 43 -21.37 4.71 20.99
CA THR A 43 -19.93 4.63 21.29
C THR A 43 -19.37 3.21 21.12
N ALA A 44 -18.06 3.11 20.93
CA ALA A 44 -17.35 1.82 20.85
C ALA A 44 -17.61 0.95 22.08
N ASP A 45 -17.53 1.54 23.29
CA ASP A 45 -17.76 0.85 24.57
C ASP A 45 -19.15 0.21 24.66
N GLN A 46 -20.15 0.80 24.01
CA GLN A 46 -21.53 0.28 24.01
C GLN A 46 -21.71 -0.84 22.99
N VAL A 47 -21.14 -0.71 21.78
CA VAL A 47 -21.33 -1.73 20.72
C VAL A 47 -20.51 -3.00 20.96
N VAL A 48 -19.45 -2.94 21.76
CA VAL A 48 -18.62 -4.12 22.09
C VAL A 48 -19.19 -4.97 23.22
N VAL A 49 -20.13 -4.47 24.03
CA VAL A 49 -20.70 -5.22 25.16
C VAL A 49 -21.21 -6.61 24.74
N PRO A 50 -22.01 -6.75 23.66
CA PRO A 50 -22.55 -8.06 23.29
C PRO A 50 -21.46 -9.09 22.93
N ILE A 51 -20.40 -8.66 22.23
CA ILE A 51 -19.29 -9.57 21.89
C ILE A 51 -18.46 -9.90 23.13
N LEU A 52 -18.22 -8.94 24.03
CA LEU A 52 -17.46 -9.18 25.26
C LEU A 52 -18.19 -10.14 26.20
N GLU A 53 -19.49 -9.96 26.43
CA GLU A 53 -20.30 -10.86 27.26
C GLU A 53 -20.36 -12.28 26.69
N TYR A 54 -20.51 -12.39 25.36
CA TYR A 54 -20.50 -13.66 24.66
C TYR A 54 -19.14 -14.36 24.79
N LEU A 55 -18.05 -13.64 24.50
CA LEU A 55 -16.69 -14.17 24.61
C LEU A 55 -16.38 -14.53 26.07
N GLU A 56 -16.70 -13.70 27.05
CA GLU A 56 -16.46 -13.97 28.47
C GLU A 56 -17.15 -15.27 28.91
N THR A 57 -18.42 -15.46 28.54
CA THR A 57 -19.18 -16.67 28.88
C THR A 57 -18.55 -17.93 28.26
N ASN A 58 -18.18 -17.85 26.98
CA ASN A 58 -17.56 -18.97 26.27
C ASN A 58 -16.14 -19.25 26.77
N VAL A 59 -15.33 -18.22 27.00
CA VAL A 59 -13.95 -18.32 27.51
C VAL A 59 -13.94 -18.92 28.93
N LYS A 60 -14.85 -18.50 29.82
CA LYS A 60 -15.00 -19.13 31.17
C LYS A 60 -15.37 -20.61 31.06
N THR A 61 -16.28 -20.95 30.16
CA THR A 61 -16.70 -22.34 29.94
C THR A 61 -15.52 -23.16 29.42
N LEU A 62 -14.79 -22.67 28.42
CA LEU A 62 -13.62 -23.33 27.84
C LEU A 62 -12.47 -23.46 28.83
N HIS A 63 -12.20 -22.43 29.65
CA HIS A 63 -11.18 -22.49 30.71
C HIS A 63 -11.49 -23.59 31.73
N SER A 64 -12.76 -23.80 32.08
CA SER A 64 -13.15 -24.86 33.03
C SER A 64 -12.97 -26.28 32.49
N LEU A 65 -12.84 -26.44 31.16
CA LEU A 65 -12.80 -27.72 30.45
C LEU A 65 -11.40 -28.09 29.94
N VAL A 66 -10.42 -27.19 30.02
CA VAL A 66 -9.14 -27.32 29.32
C VAL A 66 -7.95 -27.02 30.26
N VAL A 67 -6.83 -27.72 30.07
CA VAL A 67 -5.57 -27.50 30.80
C VAL A 67 -4.88 -26.21 30.33
N ASP A 68 -4.29 -25.42 31.24
CA ASP A 68 -3.75 -24.06 31.02
C ASP A 68 -2.90 -23.87 29.74
N ASN A 69 -2.03 -24.82 29.38
CA ASN A 69 -1.19 -24.71 28.18
C ASN A 69 -1.98 -24.75 26.85
N ASN A 70 -3.20 -25.27 26.86
CA ASN A 70 -4.08 -25.28 25.70
C ASN A 70 -5.02 -24.06 25.70
N PHE A 71 -5.20 -23.39 26.83
CA PHE A 71 -6.08 -22.23 26.94
C PHE A 71 -5.58 -21.05 26.09
N LYS A 72 -4.29 -20.73 26.11
CA LYS A 72 -3.72 -19.66 25.26
C LYS A 72 -3.89 -19.94 23.77
N ARG A 73 -3.77 -21.20 23.35
CA ARG A 73 -4.00 -21.61 21.96
C ARG A 73 -5.45 -21.39 21.55
N ILE A 74 -6.39 -21.77 22.41
CA ILE A 74 -7.82 -21.54 22.19
C ILE A 74 -8.13 -20.05 22.09
N LEU A 75 -7.55 -19.26 23.00
CA LEU A 75 -7.71 -17.82 23.00
C LEU A 75 -7.17 -17.19 21.70
N GLY A 76 -6.07 -17.73 21.16
CA GLY A 76 -5.51 -17.35 19.87
C GLY A 76 -6.43 -17.69 18.69
N GLU A 77 -6.98 -18.91 18.65
CA GLU A 77 -7.95 -19.30 17.61
C GLU A 77 -9.23 -18.44 17.65
N LEU A 78 -9.70 -18.08 18.85
CA LEU A 78 -10.83 -17.16 19.03
C LEU A 78 -10.49 -15.75 18.55
N TRP A 79 -9.29 -15.24 18.84
CA TRP A 79 -8.83 -13.95 18.32
C TRP A 79 -8.80 -13.95 16.79
N LEU A 80 -8.25 -14.99 16.17
CA LEU A 80 -8.22 -15.15 14.72
C LEU A 80 -9.63 -15.20 14.12
N LEU A 81 -10.56 -15.93 14.74
CA LEU A 81 -11.96 -15.97 14.31
C LEU A 81 -12.62 -14.57 14.37
N VAL A 82 -12.40 -13.82 15.45
CA VAL A 82 -12.94 -12.46 15.60
C VAL A 82 -12.35 -11.53 14.54
N MET A 83 -11.05 -11.64 14.25
CA MET A 83 -10.40 -10.87 13.18
C MET A 83 -10.92 -11.26 11.79
N GLU A 84 -11.10 -12.55 11.51
CA GLU A 84 -11.67 -13.04 10.23
C GLU A 84 -13.08 -12.47 9.99
N GLU A 85 -13.93 -12.49 11.03
CA GLU A 85 -15.28 -11.97 10.93
C GLU A 85 -15.33 -10.44 10.81
N LEU A 86 -14.43 -9.72 11.50
CA LEU A 86 -14.28 -8.27 11.34
C LEU A 86 -13.84 -7.92 9.92
N GLN A 87 -12.84 -8.63 9.40
CA GLN A 87 -12.37 -8.44 8.02
C GLN A 87 -13.49 -8.71 7.01
N ALA A 88 -14.23 -9.81 7.17
CA ALA A 88 -15.36 -10.14 6.29
C ALA A 88 -16.43 -9.04 6.29
N MET A 89 -16.74 -8.46 7.45
CA MET A 89 -17.70 -7.35 7.55
C MET A 89 -17.19 -6.06 6.91
N VAL A 90 -15.91 -5.74 7.13
CA VAL A 90 -15.28 -4.59 6.47
C VAL A 90 -15.27 -4.78 4.96
N ASP A 91 -15.00 -5.98 4.47
CA ASP A 91 -15.02 -6.28 3.03
C ASP A 91 -16.40 -6.14 2.39
N VAL A 92 -17.47 -6.50 3.12
CA VAL A 92 -18.85 -6.28 2.67
C VAL A 92 -19.20 -4.79 2.62
N GLN A 93 -18.67 -3.99 3.54
CA GLN A 93 -19.03 -2.57 3.70
C GLN A 93 -18.02 -1.57 3.10
N LYS A 94 -16.88 -2.04 2.56
CA LYS A 94 -15.77 -1.17 2.09
C LYS A 94 -16.17 -0.08 1.09
N MET A 95 -17.21 -0.32 0.28
CA MET A 95 -17.76 0.69 -0.63
C MET A 95 -18.40 1.88 0.09
N ASN A 96 -18.84 1.71 1.34
CA ASN A 96 -19.53 2.75 2.12
C ASN A 96 -18.68 3.28 3.28
N LEU A 97 -17.71 2.50 3.77
CA LEU A 97 -16.92 2.86 4.96
C LEU A 97 -16.09 4.14 4.80
N HIS A 98 -15.58 4.41 3.60
CA HIS A 98 -14.85 5.64 3.32
C HIS A 98 -15.70 6.91 3.46
N GLU A 99 -17.03 6.81 3.32
CA GLU A 99 -17.98 7.93 3.53
C GLU A 99 -18.44 8.01 4.98
N ASN A 100 -18.30 6.93 5.77
CA ASN A 100 -18.73 6.84 7.15
C ASN A 100 -17.53 6.71 8.11
N THR A 101 -16.78 7.80 8.25
CA THR A 101 -15.58 7.83 9.10
C THR A 101 -15.87 7.56 10.58
N ASP A 102 -17.07 7.85 11.07
CA ASP A 102 -17.46 7.54 12.46
C ASP A 102 -17.60 6.04 12.69
N CYS A 103 -18.18 5.31 11.73
CA CYS A 103 -18.21 3.85 11.78
C CYS A 103 -16.80 3.27 11.80
N VAL A 104 -15.90 3.76 10.94
CA VAL A 104 -14.50 3.30 10.88
C VAL A 104 -13.78 3.55 12.21
N ARG A 105 -13.89 4.75 12.80
CA ARG A 105 -13.30 5.05 14.12
C ARG A 105 -13.83 4.13 15.21
N ARG A 106 -15.15 3.89 15.21
CA ARG A 106 -15.78 2.99 16.18
C ARG A 106 -15.31 1.55 16.02
N ILE A 107 -15.12 1.06 14.79
CA ILE A 107 -14.54 -0.27 14.55
C ILE A 107 -13.11 -0.33 15.11
N MET A 108 -12.29 0.69 14.85
CA MET A 108 -10.92 0.74 15.38
C MET A 108 -10.89 0.76 16.91
N ASP A 109 -11.77 1.54 17.55
CA ASP A 109 -11.86 1.60 19.00
C ASP A 109 -12.41 0.30 19.60
N ALA A 110 -13.38 -0.34 18.93
CA ALA A 110 -13.86 -1.66 19.30
C ALA A 110 -12.75 -2.72 19.25
N ILE A 111 -11.91 -2.68 18.22
CA ILE A 111 -10.73 -3.54 18.11
C ILE A 111 -9.78 -3.31 19.28
N LYS A 112 -9.49 -2.07 19.69
CA LYS A 112 -8.63 -1.78 20.86
C LYS A 112 -9.18 -2.36 22.16
N ILE A 113 -10.50 -2.29 22.36
CA ILE A 113 -11.16 -2.88 23.53
C ILE A 113 -11.02 -4.41 23.50
N LEU A 114 -11.23 -5.03 22.32
CA LEU A 114 -11.01 -6.47 22.14
C LEU A 114 -9.54 -6.85 22.39
N GLN A 115 -8.56 -6.08 21.92
CA GLN A 115 -7.14 -6.31 22.22
C GLN A 115 -6.88 -6.34 23.73
N THR A 116 -7.46 -5.40 24.47
CA THR A 116 -7.35 -5.34 25.92
C THR A 116 -7.96 -6.59 26.58
N PHE A 117 -9.12 -7.03 26.10
CA PHE A 117 -9.77 -8.27 26.56
C PHE A 117 -8.92 -9.52 26.31
N PHE A 118 -8.38 -9.69 25.10
CA PHE A 118 -7.57 -10.87 24.74
C PHE A 118 -6.16 -10.85 25.35
N SER A 119 -5.60 -9.68 25.64
CA SER A 119 -4.33 -9.53 26.38
C SER A 119 -4.49 -9.84 27.88
N ALA A 120 -5.65 -9.53 28.46
CA ALA A 120 -5.98 -9.80 29.86
C ALA A 120 -4.88 -9.36 30.85
N ASP A 121 -4.42 -8.11 30.71
CA ASP A 121 -3.34 -7.51 31.52
C ASP A 121 -2.04 -8.35 31.54
N GLY A 122 -1.70 -8.98 30.41
CA GLY A 122 -0.50 -9.81 30.25
C GLY A 122 -0.66 -11.28 30.62
N ASN A 123 -1.85 -11.69 31.09
CA ASN A 123 -2.14 -13.09 31.38
C ASN A 123 -2.69 -13.87 30.16
N GLY A 124 -3.16 -13.16 29.14
CA GLY A 124 -3.74 -13.70 27.91
C GLY A 124 -2.72 -13.91 26.79
N LEU A 125 -3.09 -13.44 25.59
CA LEU A 125 -2.24 -13.44 24.41
C LEU A 125 -1.14 -12.39 24.52
N ASP A 126 0.04 -12.72 24.00
CA ASP A 126 1.13 -11.74 23.88
C ASP A 126 0.90 -10.77 22.70
N ALA A 127 1.70 -9.71 22.66
CA ALA A 127 1.57 -8.67 21.64
C ALA A 127 1.82 -9.18 20.22
N ASP A 128 2.70 -10.17 20.05
CA ASP A 128 3.04 -10.73 18.74
C ASP A 128 1.86 -11.55 18.17
N MET A 129 1.16 -12.30 19.04
CA MET A 129 -0.06 -13.02 18.65
C MET A 129 -1.23 -12.07 18.34
N ILE A 130 -1.36 -10.98 19.09
CA ILE A 130 -2.43 -9.98 18.86
C ILE A 130 -2.16 -9.19 17.58
N HIS A 131 -0.92 -8.77 17.34
CA HIS A 131 -0.53 -7.94 16.18
C HIS A 131 -0.07 -8.76 14.96
N GLY A 132 -0.57 -9.99 14.81
CA GLY A 132 -0.30 -10.80 13.62
C GLY A 132 -0.82 -10.18 12.32
N ASP A 133 -0.51 -10.82 11.19
CA ASP A 133 -0.74 -10.30 9.85
C ASP A 133 -2.18 -9.85 9.58
N GLY A 134 -3.18 -10.63 10.05
CA GLY A 134 -4.59 -10.30 9.87
C GLY A 134 -5.01 -9.01 10.57
N TYR A 135 -4.50 -8.75 11.77
CA TYR A 135 -4.74 -7.50 12.48
C TYR A 135 -4.06 -6.32 11.78
N SER A 136 -2.80 -6.49 11.40
CA SER A 136 -2.00 -5.44 10.77
C SER A 136 -2.59 -5.02 9.43
N HIS A 137 -3.03 -5.98 8.61
CA HIS A 137 -3.76 -5.74 7.37
C HIS A 137 -5.07 -4.98 7.59
N LEU A 138 -5.95 -5.49 8.47
CA LEU A 138 -7.24 -4.86 8.76
C LEU A 138 -7.07 -3.45 9.32
N ARG A 139 -6.11 -3.25 10.22
CA ARG A 139 -5.79 -1.94 10.80
C ARG A 139 -5.34 -0.97 9.72
N MET A 140 -4.43 -1.36 8.84
CA MET A 140 -3.95 -0.50 7.75
C MET A 140 -5.09 -0.15 6.78
N GLN A 141 -5.96 -1.10 6.46
CA GLN A 141 -7.15 -0.85 5.63
C GLN A 141 -8.10 0.17 6.28
N LEU A 142 -8.38 0.02 7.57
CA LEU A 142 -9.23 0.95 8.32
C LEU A 142 -8.62 2.36 8.42
N GLU A 143 -7.32 2.46 8.67
CA GLU A 143 -6.59 3.72 8.67
C GLU A 143 -6.69 4.40 7.30
N ASN A 144 -6.51 3.65 6.20
CA ASN A 144 -6.65 4.18 4.85
C ASN A 144 -8.07 4.70 4.53
N PHE A 145 -9.13 4.13 5.12
CA PHE A 145 -10.49 4.68 4.96
C PHE A 145 -10.67 6.06 5.60
N LEU A 146 -9.86 6.42 6.60
CA LEU A 146 -9.92 7.73 7.26
C LEU A 146 -9.14 8.82 6.52
N ILE A 147 -8.24 8.45 5.61
CA ILE A 147 -7.34 9.38 4.92
C ILE A 147 -8.04 10.00 3.69
N PRO A 148 -8.08 11.32 3.52
CA PRO A 148 -8.63 11.95 2.31
C PRO A 148 -7.90 11.52 1.03
N THR A 149 -8.60 11.49 -0.11
CA THR A 149 -8.06 10.96 -1.37
C THR A 149 -6.74 11.61 -1.84
N PRO A 150 -6.56 12.95 -1.78
CA PRO A 150 -5.30 13.58 -2.18
C PRO A 150 -4.10 13.08 -1.36
N GLU A 151 -4.28 12.90 -0.05
CA GLU A 151 -3.26 12.43 0.87
C GLU A 151 -3.00 10.94 0.69
N LEU A 152 -4.05 10.15 0.44
CA LEU A 152 -3.92 8.73 0.14
C LEU A 152 -3.12 8.50 -1.16
N ILE A 153 -3.32 9.34 -2.18
CA ILE A 153 -2.50 9.35 -3.40
C ILE A 153 -1.05 9.76 -3.12
N GLN A 154 -0.80 10.70 -2.20
CA GLN A 154 0.56 11.06 -1.77
C GLN A 154 1.25 9.87 -1.10
N ASN A 155 0.56 9.19 -0.18
CA ASN A 155 1.07 7.99 0.49
C ASN A 155 1.39 6.88 -0.51
N PHE A 156 0.58 6.70 -1.56
CA PHE A 156 0.89 5.77 -2.65
C PHE A 156 2.25 6.07 -3.30
N TYR A 157 2.51 7.32 -3.67
CA TYR A 157 3.80 7.68 -4.28
C TYR A 157 4.95 7.65 -3.27
N GLN A 158 4.68 7.89 -1.98
CA GLN A 158 5.68 7.71 -0.93
C GLN A 158 6.08 6.23 -0.79
N ALA A 159 5.12 5.31 -0.79
CA ALA A 159 5.40 3.87 -0.81
C ALA A 159 6.20 3.46 -2.06
N LYS A 160 5.90 4.06 -3.23
CA LYS A 160 6.69 3.87 -4.47
C LYS A 160 8.12 4.40 -4.39
N LEU A 161 8.35 5.48 -3.66
CA LEU A 161 9.71 6.00 -3.43
C LEU A 161 10.51 5.08 -2.51
N LEU A 162 9.88 4.58 -1.44
CA LEU A 162 10.52 3.59 -0.56
C LEU A 162 10.86 2.30 -1.32
N GLU A 163 9.94 1.79 -2.13
CA GLU A 163 10.17 0.64 -3.03
C GLU A 163 11.38 0.89 -3.96
N GLN A 164 11.56 2.11 -4.46
CA GLN A 164 12.69 2.49 -5.31
C GLN A 164 14.03 2.49 -4.55
N GLU A 165 14.04 2.96 -3.30
CA GLU A 165 15.24 3.03 -2.45
C GLU A 165 15.70 1.65 -1.98
N GLU A 166 14.75 0.74 -1.72
CA GLU A 166 15.02 -0.62 -1.23
C GLU A 166 15.30 -1.61 -2.36
N MET A 167 15.15 -1.21 -3.63
CA MET A 167 15.31 -2.13 -4.76
C MET A 167 16.76 -2.59 -4.95
N GLU A 168 16.91 -3.91 -5.06
CA GLU A 168 18.17 -4.56 -5.39
C GLU A 168 18.12 -5.16 -6.80
N GLY A 169 19.19 -4.94 -7.58
CA GLY A 169 19.36 -5.50 -8.92
C GLY A 169 18.83 -4.59 -10.04
N GLU A 170 18.72 -5.11 -11.26
CA GLU A 170 18.24 -4.33 -12.41
C GLU A 170 17.29 -5.19 -13.26
N PRO A 171 16.14 -5.63 -12.71
CA PRO A 171 15.30 -6.64 -13.36
C PRO A 171 14.70 -6.17 -14.70
N LEU A 172 14.56 -4.86 -14.90
CA LEU A 172 14.07 -4.23 -16.13
C LEU A 172 15.08 -3.24 -16.75
N GLY A 173 16.33 -3.23 -16.25
CA GLY A 173 17.35 -2.24 -16.59
C GLY A 173 17.33 -1.01 -15.68
N ASN A 174 18.01 0.05 -16.10
CA ASN A 174 18.14 1.30 -15.36
C ASN A 174 18.03 2.53 -16.27
N ILE A 175 17.75 3.68 -15.67
CA ILE A 175 17.76 5.00 -16.31
C ILE A 175 18.77 5.91 -15.61
N SER A 176 19.56 6.64 -16.38
CA SER A 176 20.53 7.61 -15.87
C SER A 176 20.04 9.04 -16.06
N ILE A 177 20.01 9.81 -14.98
CA ILE A 177 19.44 11.16 -14.94
C ILE A 177 20.29 12.15 -14.13
N ARG A 178 20.09 13.44 -14.40
CA ARG A 178 20.49 14.53 -13.50
C ARG A 178 19.29 15.44 -13.26
N CYS A 179 19.15 15.91 -12.03
CA CYS A 179 18.08 16.83 -11.66
C CYS A 179 18.65 18.01 -10.87
N LEU A 180 18.25 19.23 -11.23
CA LEU A 180 18.67 20.45 -10.56
C LEU A 180 17.48 21.38 -10.36
N TYR A 181 17.25 21.84 -9.14
CA TYR A 181 16.24 22.85 -8.84
C TYR A 181 16.88 24.22 -8.60
N VAL A 182 16.38 25.25 -9.27
CA VAL A 182 16.86 26.63 -9.15
C VAL A 182 15.79 27.47 -8.43
N LYS A 183 15.96 27.67 -7.12
CA LYS A 183 15.01 28.43 -6.28
C LYS A 183 14.65 29.81 -6.81
N LYS A 184 15.63 30.54 -7.35
CA LYS A 184 15.43 31.93 -7.79
C LYS A 184 14.41 32.01 -8.94
N SER A 185 14.41 31.02 -9.83
CA SER A 185 13.50 30.94 -10.98
C SER A 185 12.37 29.94 -10.76
N GLN A 186 12.27 29.32 -9.58
CA GLN A 186 11.31 28.25 -9.25
C GLN A 186 11.25 27.17 -10.35
N SER A 187 12.43 26.71 -10.76
CA SER A 187 12.55 25.88 -11.96
C SER A 187 13.31 24.60 -11.68
N LEU A 188 12.73 23.48 -12.11
CA LEU A 188 13.31 22.15 -12.07
C LEU A 188 13.84 21.78 -13.47
N SER A 189 15.13 21.56 -13.59
CA SER A 189 15.75 20.97 -14.78
C SER A 189 15.98 19.48 -14.57
N VAL A 190 15.53 18.67 -15.54
CA VAL A 190 15.64 17.20 -15.55
C VAL A 190 16.33 16.80 -16.85
N GLN A 191 17.53 16.26 -16.76
CA GLN A 191 18.30 15.75 -17.90
C GLN A 191 18.18 14.22 -17.88
N VAL A 192 17.60 13.68 -18.94
CA VAL A 192 17.55 12.24 -19.19
C VAL A 192 18.73 11.89 -20.08
N MET A 193 19.72 11.19 -19.52
CA MET A 193 20.96 10.89 -20.24
C MET A 193 20.81 9.64 -21.10
N ASN A 194 20.50 8.51 -20.47
CA ASN A 194 20.37 7.22 -21.14
C ASN A 194 19.48 6.28 -20.35
N ALA A 195 19.15 5.15 -20.97
CA ALA A 195 18.75 3.94 -20.25
C ALA A 195 19.67 2.78 -20.68
N SER A 196 19.76 1.75 -19.86
CA SER A 196 20.63 0.60 -20.11
C SER A 196 19.99 -0.70 -19.67
N ASN A 197 20.37 -1.79 -20.36
CA ASN A 197 19.92 -3.16 -20.06
C ASN A 197 18.40 -3.31 -20.10
N LEU A 198 17.74 -2.59 -21.02
CA LEU A 198 16.31 -2.67 -21.22
C LEU A 198 15.88 -4.07 -21.68
N LYS A 199 14.64 -4.45 -21.37
CA LYS A 199 14.09 -5.73 -21.84
C LYS A 199 13.68 -5.61 -23.31
N PRO A 200 14.09 -6.55 -24.16
CA PRO A 200 13.60 -6.58 -25.54
C PRO A 200 12.11 -6.93 -25.55
N LEU A 201 11.27 -6.01 -26.00
CA LEU A 201 9.83 -6.25 -26.16
C LEU A 201 9.45 -6.61 -27.61
N ASP A 202 10.23 -6.18 -28.60
CA ASP A 202 9.95 -6.51 -30.00
C ASP A 202 10.40 -7.92 -30.40
N SER A 203 9.70 -8.48 -31.39
CA SER A 203 10.04 -9.78 -32.01
C SER A 203 11.43 -9.80 -32.67
N ASN A 204 12.03 -8.62 -32.92
CA ASN A 204 13.37 -8.48 -33.48
C ASN A 204 14.49 -8.58 -32.43
N GLY A 205 14.14 -8.72 -31.14
CA GLY A 205 15.08 -8.77 -30.02
C GLY A 205 15.63 -7.41 -29.57
N GLN A 206 14.99 -6.31 -29.96
CA GLN A 206 15.32 -4.93 -29.60
C GLN A 206 14.05 -4.20 -29.14
N SER A 207 14.14 -2.88 -28.94
CA SER A 207 13.02 -1.98 -28.65
C SER A 207 13.28 -0.61 -29.28
N ASP A 208 12.24 0.20 -29.42
CA ASP A 208 12.27 1.61 -29.83
C ASP A 208 11.97 2.52 -28.61
N PRO A 209 12.85 2.57 -27.58
CA PRO A 209 12.54 3.21 -26.31
C PRO A 209 12.46 4.74 -26.37
N TYR A 210 11.59 5.29 -25.54
CA TYR A 210 11.58 6.71 -25.14
C TYR A 210 11.15 6.88 -23.68
N VAL A 211 11.54 7.99 -23.06
CA VAL A 211 11.21 8.28 -21.66
C VAL A 211 10.13 9.34 -21.58
N LYS A 212 9.05 9.05 -20.86
CA LYS A 212 8.05 10.04 -20.46
C LYS A 212 8.30 10.49 -19.01
N VAL A 213 8.58 11.77 -18.84
CA VAL A 213 8.84 12.43 -17.56
C VAL A 213 7.56 13.12 -17.06
N GLN A 214 7.12 12.78 -15.85
CA GLN A 214 5.89 13.29 -15.26
C GLN A 214 6.13 13.70 -13.80
N LEU A 215 5.53 14.81 -13.35
CA LEU A 215 5.51 15.15 -11.93
C LEU A 215 4.29 14.53 -11.25
N LYS A 216 4.49 13.98 -10.06
CA LYS A 216 3.50 13.22 -9.29
C LYS A 216 3.50 13.64 -7.83
N PRO A 217 2.34 13.54 -7.15
CA PRO A 217 1.02 13.28 -7.71
C PRO A 217 0.46 14.46 -8.52
N SER A 218 -0.47 14.18 -9.44
CA SER A 218 -0.94 15.18 -10.42
C SER A 218 -1.72 16.35 -9.83
N HIS A 219 -2.38 16.16 -8.69
CA HIS A 219 -3.11 17.24 -8.02
C HIS A 219 -2.20 18.30 -7.41
N LEU A 220 -0.93 17.96 -7.13
CA LEU A 220 0.07 18.95 -6.72
C LEU A 220 0.61 19.76 -7.90
N PHE A 221 0.53 19.23 -9.12
CA PHE A 221 1.10 19.84 -10.32
C PHE A 221 0.07 19.94 -11.47
N PRO A 222 -1.10 20.57 -11.24
CA PRO A 222 -2.23 20.52 -12.18
C PRO A 222 -1.93 21.16 -13.54
N ASP A 223 -1.07 22.19 -13.57
CA ASP A 223 -0.71 22.95 -14.77
C ASP A 223 0.55 22.42 -15.47
N VAL A 224 1.17 21.36 -14.93
CA VAL A 224 2.43 20.82 -15.45
C VAL A 224 2.16 19.66 -16.41
N SER A 225 2.42 19.88 -17.69
CA SER A 225 2.34 18.83 -18.71
C SER A 225 3.53 17.86 -18.65
N SER A 226 3.28 16.58 -18.95
CA SER A 226 4.35 15.59 -19.12
C SER A 226 5.21 15.90 -20.34
N LYS A 227 6.50 15.60 -20.26
CA LYS A 227 7.45 15.74 -21.37
C LYS A 227 7.99 14.37 -21.80
N SER A 228 8.40 14.24 -23.05
CA SER A 228 8.95 12.99 -23.57
C SER A 228 10.21 13.24 -24.37
N THR A 229 11.17 12.32 -24.27
CA THR A 229 12.34 12.28 -25.15
C THR A 229 11.93 11.89 -26.56
N ARG A 230 12.86 12.04 -27.50
CA ARG A 230 12.81 11.36 -28.79
C ARG A 230 12.86 9.85 -28.58
N VAL A 231 12.34 9.17 -29.60
CA VAL A 231 12.39 7.72 -29.72
C VAL A 231 13.73 7.33 -30.30
N GLU A 232 14.48 6.52 -29.57
CA GLU A 232 15.72 5.90 -30.05
C GLU A 232 15.38 4.54 -30.64
N LYS A 233 15.81 4.27 -31.87
CA LYS A 233 15.35 3.09 -32.61
C LYS A 233 16.25 1.89 -32.42
N ALA A 234 15.65 0.71 -32.30
CA ALA A 234 16.31 -0.59 -32.28
C ALA A 234 17.54 -0.55 -31.34
N THR A 235 17.28 -0.36 -30.05
CA THR A 235 18.33 -0.35 -29.03
C THR A 235 17.78 -0.68 -27.64
N LEU A 236 18.57 -1.41 -26.85
CA LEU A 236 18.33 -1.65 -25.43
C LEU A 236 19.19 -0.76 -24.53
N HIS A 237 19.95 0.15 -25.15
CA HIS A 237 20.87 1.11 -24.51
C HIS A 237 20.72 2.50 -25.14
N PRO A 238 19.51 3.10 -25.10
CA PRO A 238 19.28 4.39 -25.75
C PRO A 238 20.07 5.51 -25.09
N LEU A 239 20.63 6.40 -25.91
CA LEU A 239 21.26 7.65 -25.49
C LEU A 239 20.32 8.79 -25.88
N PHE A 240 19.69 9.41 -24.89
CA PHE A 240 18.74 10.50 -25.12
C PHE A 240 19.45 11.86 -25.08
N ASP A 241 20.17 12.13 -23.99
CA ASP A 241 20.80 13.42 -23.65
C ASP A 241 19.86 14.61 -23.88
N GLU A 242 18.67 14.54 -23.26
CA GLU A 242 17.64 15.57 -23.38
C GLU A 242 17.31 16.20 -22.04
N THR A 243 17.27 17.53 -22.02
CA THR A 243 16.96 18.32 -20.82
C THR A 243 15.58 18.95 -20.91
N PHE A 244 14.79 18.73 -19.87
CA PHE A 244 13.45 19.27 -19.70
C PHE A 244 13.43 20.24 -18.53
N THR A 245 12.78 21.39 -18.72
CA THR A 245 12.57 22.37 -17.66
C THR A 245 11.10 22.43 -17.25
N PHE A 246 10.82 22.39 -15.96
CA PHE A 246 9.49 22.58 -15.38
C PHE A 246 9.52 23.80 -14.47
N GLU A 247 8.45 24.61 -14.51
CA GLU A 247 8.27 25.74 -13.60
C GLU A 247 7.31 25.29 -12.50
N LEU A 248 7.80 25.20 -11.27
CA LEU A 248 6.98 24.81 -10.13
C LEU A 248 7.50 25.41 -8.81
N PRO A 249 6.59 25.89 -7.94
CA PRO A 249 6.90 26.36 -6.60
C PRO A 249 7.64 25.31 -5.74
N ALA A 250 8.58 25.76 -4.91
CA ALA A 250 9.42 24.88 -4.10
C ALA A 250 8.62 24.15 -2.99
N ASP A 251 7.57 24.77 -2.47
CA ASP A 251 6.66 24.20 -1.46
C ASP A 251 5.90 22.98 -2.00
N GLN A 252 5.50 22.99 -3.27
CA GLN A 252 4.90 21.80 -3.90
C GLN A 252 5.90 20.63 -3.96
N CYS A 253 7.18 20.91 -4.27
CA CYS A 253 8.23 19.89 -4.29
C CYS A 253 8.54 19.26 -2.93
N LEU A 254 8.28 19.99 -1.84
CA LEU A 254 8.55 19.55 -0.47
C LEU A 254 7.39 18.77 0.15
N THR A 255 6.26 18.66 -0.55
CA THR A 255 5.10 17.88 -0.07
C THR A 255 5.45 16.38 -0.06
N PRO A 256 5.02 15.61 0.97
CA PRO A 256 5.19 14.16 0.98
C PRO A 256 4.67 13.49 -0.29
N GLY A 257 5.43 12.49 -0.78
CA GLY A 257 5.11 11.78 -2.02
C GLY A 257 5.31 12.58 -3.31
N ALA A 258 5.76 13.85 -3.24
CA ALA A 258 6.08 14.64 -4.43
C ALA A 258 7.33 14.08 -5.14
N CYS A 259 7.17 13.61 -6.37
CA CYS A 259 8.23 12.93 -7.10
C CYS A 259 8.18 13.17 -8.62
N ILE A 260 9.29 12.85 -9.27
CA ILE A 260 9.41 12.71 -10.71
C ILE A 260 9.22 11.23 -11.04
N GLN A 261 8.23 10.92 -11.87
CA GLN A 261 8.05 9.59 -12.45
C GLN A 261 8.67 9.58 -13.85
N PHE A 262 9.61 8.67 -14.06
CA PHE A 262 10.18 8.33 -15.35
C PHE A 262 9.52 7.04 -15.83
N ARG A 263 8.90 7.06 -17.00
CA ARG A 263 8.31 5.87 -17.62
C ARG A 263 9.08 5.59 -18.90
N VAL A 264 9.75 4.45 -18.98
CA VAL A 264 10.41 3.98 -20.20
C VAL A 264 9.38 3.18 -20.98
N LEU A 265 9.10 3.63 -22.20
CA LEU A 265 8.12 2.99 -23.07
C LEU A 265 8.75 2.60 -24.40
N ASP A 266 8.34 1.45 -24.90
CA ASP A 266 8.66 1.00 -26.25
C ASP A 266 7.65 1.61 -27.25
N LYS A 267 8.13 2.08 -28.40
CA LYS A 267 7.30 2.74 -29.39
C LYS A 267 6.84 1.78 -30.49
N ASP A 268 5.64 1.24 -30.32
CA ASP A 268 4.97 0.43 -31.33
C ASP A 268 4.24 1.21 -32.43
N VAL A 269 3.92 0.50 -33.51
CA VAL A 269 3.00 0.93 -34.59
C VAL A 269 1.65 1.37 -34.02
N LEU A 270 1.13 0.66 -33.02
CA LEU A 270 -0.15 0.95 -32.37
C LEU A 270 0.04 1.17 -30.86
N GLY A 271 0.39 2.39 -30.50
CA GLY A 271 0.53 2.79 -29.11
C GLY A 271 1.97 2.71 -28.64
N SER A 272 2.13 2.31 -27.39
CA SER A 272 3.41 2.12 -26.71
C SER A 272 3.21 1.18 -25.53
N ASP A 273 4.16 0.26 -25.35
CA ASP A 273 4.19 -0.67 -24.24
C ASP A 273 5.16 -0.19 -23.15
N LEU A 274 4.85 -0.51 -21.89
CA LEU A 274 5.64 -0.06 -20.75
C LEU A 274 6.79 -1.05 -20.50
N GLU A 275 8.03 -0.58 -20.59
CA GLU A 275 9.22 -1.38 -20.27
C GLU A 275 9.55 -1.33 -18.77
N GLY A 276 9.34 -0.19 -18.13
CA GLY A 276 9.57 0.00 -16.71
C GLY A 276 9.32 1.44 -16.24
N GLU A 277 9.24 1.63 -14.93
CA GLU A 277 9.07 2.94 -14.31
C GLU A 277 10.14 3.17 -13.23
N ALA A 278 10.60 4.40 -13.05
CA ALA A 278 11.47 4.80 -11.95
C ALA A 278 10.95 6.08 -11.32
N PHE A 279 11.24 6.28 -10.03
CA PHE A 279 10.78 7.42 -9.26
C PHE A 279 11.94 8.15 -8.60
N LEU A 280 11.90 9.47 -8.58
CA LEU A 280 12.84 10.29 -7.83
C LEU A 280 12.07 11.26 -6.93
N SER A 281 12.37 11.25 -5.64
CA SER A 281 11.79 12.20 -4.70
C SER A 281 12.19 13.63 -5.08
N LEU A 282 11.21 14.53 -5.25
CA LEU A 282 11.52 15.94 -5.52
C LEU A 282 12.27 16.56 -4.35
N ASN A 283 12.01 16.09 -3.13
CA ASN A 283 12.63 16.54 -1.89
C ASN A 283 14.15 16.29 -1.82
N GLU A 284 14.66 15.41 -2.67
CA GLU A 284 16.09 15.04 -2.75
C GLU A 284 16.82 15.75 -3.88
N VAL A 285 16.09 16.48 -4.75
CA VAL A 285 16.69 17.17 -5.88
C VAL A 285 17.65 18.25 -5.38
N VAL A 286 18.89 18.19 -5.88
CA VAL A 286 19.93 19.17 -5.60
C VAL A 286 19.42 20.57 -5.95
N GLY A 287 19.66 21.55 -5.09
CA GLY A 287 19.19 22.92 -5.29
C GLY A 287 17.83 23.24 -4.65
N LEU A 288 17.04 22.23 -4.26
CA LEU A 288 15.70 22.44 -3.67
C LEU A 288 15.73 22.80 -2.19
N LYS A 289 16.58 22.17 -1.37
CA LYS A 289 16.73 22.53 0.05
C LYS A 289 17.78 23.61 0.23
N GLU A 290 18.93 23.41 -0.39
CA GLU A 290 20.07 24.31 -0.33
C GLU A 290 20.39 24.89 -1.69
N LYS A 291 20.96 26.10 -1.72
CA LYS A 291 21.32 26.73 -2.98
C LYS A 291 22.55 26.03 -3.57
N PHE A 292 22.39 25.41 -4.74
CA PHE A 292 23.51 24.93 -5.54
C PHE A 292 24.12 26.08 -6.37
N LYS A 293 25.46 26.16 -6.42
CA LYS A 293 26.20 27.21 -7.13
C LYS A 293 26.83 26.75 -8.45
N GLY A 294 26.88 25.44 -8.70
CA GLY A 294 27.43 24.86 -9.91
C GLY A 294 26.41 24.77 -11.04
N GLN A 295 26.84 24.19 -12.15
CA GLN A 295 26.00 23.88 -13.30
C GLN A 295 25.48 22.43 -13.27
N MET A 296 24.46 22.14 -14.08
CA MET A 296 23.82 20.82 -14.11
C MET A 296 24.79 19.69 -14.48
N ASP A 297 25.74 19.92 -15.39
CA ASP A 297 26.73 18.93 -15.83
C ASP A 297 27.77 18.58 -14.75
N GLU A 298 27.91 19.42 -13.72
CA GLU A 298 28.77 19.15 -12.55
C GLU A 298 28.13 18.17 -11.57
N LEU A 299 26.83 17.88 -11.71
CA LEU A 299 26.15 16.91 -10.88
C LEU A 299 26.57 15.48 -11.28
N SER A 300 26.74 14.64 -10.25
CA SER A 300 26.92 13.21 -10.47
C SER A 300 25.68 12.63 -11.15
N LEU A 301 25.91 11.72 -12.08
CA LEU A 301 24.84 11.01 -12.77
C LEU A 301 24.16 10.07 -11.77
N GLN A 302 22.85 10.21 -11.59
CA GLN A 302 22.07 9.32 -10.75
C GLN A 302 21.51 8.20 -11.62
N SER A 303 21.77 6.95 -11.24
CA SER A 303 21.17 5.77 -11.88
C SER A 303 20.00 5.28 -11.04
N LEU A 304 18.81 5.18 -11.64
CA LEU A 304 17.60 4.68 -11.01
C LEU A 304 17.22 3.35 -11.66
N GLN A 305 16.94 2.34 -10.84
CA GLN A 305 16.53 1.02 -11.32
C GLN A 305 15.08 1.08 -11.83
N LEU A 306 14.81 0.45 -12.97
CA LEU A 306 13.45 0.37 -13.52
C LEU A 306 12.65 -0.70 -12.77
N MET A 307 11.59 -0.24 -12.14
CA MET A 307 10.74 -1.02 -11.27
C MET A 307 9.63 -1.74 -12.05
N PRO A 308 9.29 -2.98 -11.66
CA PRO A 308 8.03 -3.59 -12.03
C PRO A 308 6.85 -2.78 -11.47
N ALA A 309 5.69 -2.98 -12.06
CA ALA A 309 4.61 -2.00 -11.98
C ALA A 309 4.01 -1.86 -10.55
N LEU A 310 3.98 -2.94 -9.75
CA LEU A 310 3.49 -2.91 -8.36
C LEU A 310 3.86 -4.18 -7.58
N ASP A 311 4.88 -4.10 -6.71
CA ASP A 311 5.28 -5.23 -5.87
C ASP A 311 5.14 -4.94 -4.35
N GLN A 312 5.12 -3.67 -3.93
CA GLN A 312 5.04 -3.28 -2.52
C GLN A 312 3.60 -3.33 -1.93
N GLU A 313 3.45 -4.00 -0.77
CA GLU A 313 2.15 -4.32 -0.16
C GLU A 313 1.31 -3.08 0.24
N GLU A 314 1.93 -2.07 0.83
CA GLU A 314 1.25 -0.83 1.24
C GLU A 314 0.66 -0.09 0.03
N ALA A 315 1.41 0.03 -1.06
CA ALA A 315 0.97 0.60 -2.31
C ALA A 315 -0.21 -0.18 -2.92
N VAL A 316 -0.21 -1.51 -2.80
CA VAL A 316 -1.34 -2.39 -3.20
C VAL A 316 -2.58 -2.09 -2.37
N GLN A 317 -2.45 -2.04 -1.04
CA GLN A 317 -3.59 -1.78 -0.14
C GLN A 317 -4.15 -0.36 -0.30
N ILE A 318 -3.28 0.62 -0.54
CA ILE A 318 -3.71 1.99 -0.85
C ILE A 318 -4.49 2.01 -2.17
N LEU A 319 -3.98 1.35 -3.22
CA LEU A 319 -4.67 1.25 -4.51
C LEU A 319 -6.03 0.56 -4.40
N ASP A 320 -6.10 -0.55 -3.65
CA ASP A 320 -7.34 -1.26 -3.36
C ASP A 320 -8.34 -0.32 -2.67
N THR A 321 -7.91 0.40 -1.63
CA THR A 321 -8.73 1.41 -0.94
C THR A 321 -9.27 2.48 -1.88
N ILE A 322 -8.43 3.04 -2.75
CA ILE A 322 -8.83 4.06 -3.73
C ILE A 322 -9.88 3.51 -4.70
N SER A 323 -9.79 2.22 -5.06
CA SER A 323 -10.69 1.60 -6.03
C SER A 323 -12.17 1.62 -5.59
N TYR A 324 -12.43 1.55 -4.29
CA TYR A 324 -13.79 1.53 -3.71
C TYR A 324 -14.41 2.91 -3.52
N ARG A 325 -13.64 4.00 -3.68
CA ARG A 325 -14.15 5.38 -3.57
C ARG A 325 -14.88 5.79 -4.84
N HIS A 326 -16.05 5.21 -5.09
CA HIS A 326 -16.80 5.37 -6.34
C HIS A 326 -17.43 6.76 -6.52
N SER A 327 -17.81 7.40 -5.41
CA SER A 327 -18.37 8.76 -5.39
C SER A 327 -17.30 9.85 -5.56
N ASP A 328 -16.04 9.53 -5.25
CA ASP A 328 -14.91 10.44 -5.35
C ASP A 328 -14.33 10.47 -6.78
N LYS A 329 -14.47 11.62 -7.46
CA LYS A 329 -13.99 11.81 -8.83
C LYS A 329 -12.46 11.74 -8.96
N GLU A 330 -11.73 12.21 -7.97
CA GLU A 330 -10.27 12.20 -7.97
C GLU A 330 -9.75 10.78 -7.81
N ALA A 331 -10.33 10.03 -6.87
CA ALA A 331 -10.01 8.61 -6.66
C ALA A 331 -10.28 7.79 -7.92
N GLN A 332 -11.45 7.97 -8.53
CA GLN A 332 -11.81 7.27 -9.76
C GLN A 332 -10.94 7.67 -10.95
N GLY A 333 -10.55 8.96 -11.04
CA GLY A 333 -9.63 9.44 -12.06
C GLY A 333 -8.24 8.80 -11.93
N PHE A 334 -7.72 8.76 -10.71
CA PHE A 334 -6.45 8.12 -10.38
C PHE A 334 -6.47 6.62 -10.69
N TRP A 335 -7.46 5.89 -10.16
CA TRP A 335 -7.63 4.44 -10.33
C TRP A 335 -7.78 4.03 -11.80
N LYS A 336 -8.64 4.72 -12.57
CA LYS A 336 -8.82 4.44 -14.01
C LYS A 336 -7.55 4.73 -14.79
N GLY A 337 -6.85 5.81 -14.44
CA GLY A 337 -5.56 6.14 -15.02
C GLY A 337 -4.54 5.04 -14.77
N TRP A 338 -4.41 4.59 -13.52
CA TRP A 338 -3.48 3.54 -13.12
C TRP A 338 -3.79 2.21 -13.81
N THR A 339 -5.03 1.74 -13.71
CA THR A 339 -5.46 0.49 -14.35
C THR A 339 -5.31 0.51 -15.87
N LYS A 340 -5.60 1.62 -16.56
CA LYS A 340 -5.38 1.71 -18.02
C LYS A 340 -3.92 1.50 -18.40
N ARG A 341 -2.99 2.04 -17.59
CA ARG A 341 -1.54 1.94 -17.82
C ARG A 341 -0.98 0.54 -17.52
N HIS A 342 -1.60 -0.17 -16.59
CA HIS A 342 -1.10 -1.46 -16.06
C HIS A 342 -1.88 -2.68 -16.59
N LYS A 343 -3.03 -2.47 -17.25
CA LYS A 343 -3.76 -3.51 -18.00
C LYS A 343 -3.21 -3.76 -19.41
N GLN A 344 -2.25 -2.94 -19.88
CA GLN A 344 -1.42 -3.31 -21.02
C GLN A 344 -0.53 -4.47 -20.57
N LYS A 345 -1.08 -5.69 -20.59
CA LYS A 345 -0.29 -6.91 -20.45
C LYS A 345 0.73 -6.95 -21.59
N PRO A 346 1.97 -7.40 -21.33
CA PRO A 346 2.86 -7.78 -22.42
C PRO A 346 2.14 -8.86 -23.24
N ARG A 347 2.08 -8.67 -24.56
CA ARG A 347 1.56 -9.69 -25.48
C ARG A 347 2.52 -10.86 -25.59
#